data_AF-A0A8T4JGZ9-F1
#
_entry.id   AF-A0A8T4JGZ9-F1
#
_cell.length_a   1.000
_cell.length_b   1.000
_cell.length_c   1.000
_cell.angle_alpha   90.00
_cell.angle_beta   90.00
_cell.angle_gamma   90.00
#
_symmetry.space_group_name_H-M   'P 1'
#
loop_
_entity.id
_entity.type
_entity.pdbx_description
1 polymer ?
#
loop_
_entity_poly.entity_id
_entity_poly.type
_entity_poly.pdbx_seq_one_letter_code
_entity_poly.pdbx_strand_id
1 'polypeptide(L)'
;MLHNIFSKNKKNKIKNKSKIIIDIHEKNSLVPAELINNPNLEIIFKHLLVGDYLINNIIIERKEINDFYSSLISKRLDKQIINLKKIKNKLILIEGEIKNIKRKINPNIIYGKI
;
A
#
# COMPACT_ATOMS: atom_id res chain seq x y z
N MET A 1 31.61 -46.48 -1.65
CA MET A 1 30.62 -45.59 -1.01
C MET A 1 31.12 -44.16 -1.10
N LEU A 2 30.54 -43.33 -1.97
CA LEU A 2 30.87 -41.91 -2.05
C LEU A 2 30.05 -41.16 -1.00
N HIS A 3 30.73 -40.63 0.01
CA HIS A 3 30.16 -39.78 1.05
C HIS A 3 29.85 -38.42 0.42
N ASN A 4 28.57 -37.99 0.47
CA ASN A 4 28.14 -36.73 -0.13
C ASN A 4 28.51 -35.54 0.78
N ILE A 5 29.66 -34.92 0.49
CA ILE A 5 30.25 -33.79 1.24
C ILE A 5 29.46 -32.49 1.04
N PHE A 6 28.50 -32.46 0.10
CA PHE A 6 27.59 -31.32 -0.11
C PHE A 6 26.32 -31.38 0.76
N SER A 7 26.19 -32.37 1.65
CA SER A 7 25.21 -32.38 2.74
C SER A 7 25.54 -31.34 3.83
N LYS A 8 25.89 -30.12 3.44
CA LYS A 8 25.73 -28.99 4.35
C LYS A 8 24.23 -28.81 4.51
N ASN A 9 23.71 -29.40 5.58
CA ASN A 9 22.51 -28.96 6.27
C ASN A 9 22.66 -27.46 6.57
N LYS A 10 22.38 -26.61 5.56
CA LYS A 10 21.97 -25.24 5.82
C LYS A 10 20.68 -25.40 6.60
N LYS A 11 20.79 -25.29 7.92
CA LYS A 11 19.67 -24.93 8.77
C LYS A 11 19.14 -23.61 8.20
N ASN A 12 18.21 -23.71 7.24
CA ASN A 12 17.46 -22.58 6.74
C ASN A 12 16.68 -22.09 7.96
N LYS A 13 17.20 -21.08 8.66
CA LYS A 13 16.38 -20.28 9.57
C LYS A 13 15.20 -19.84 8.72
N ILE A 14 14.02 -20.42 8.99
CA ILE A 14 12.77 -19.99 8.38
C ILE A 14 12.63 -18.53 8.81
N LYS A 15 13.05 -17.59 7.95
CA LYS A 15 12.77 -16.19 8.15
C LYS A 15 11.27 -16.07 7.97
N ASN A 16 10.55 -15.77 9.05
CA ASN A 16 9.14 -15.41 8.97
C ASN A 16 9.01 -14.24 8.00
N LYS A 17 8.49 -14.52 6.80
CA LYS A 17 8.25 -13.48 5.81
C LYS A 17 7.06 -12.65 6.28
N SER A 18 7.19 -11.33 6.20
CA SER A 18 6.06 -10.44 6.49
C SER A 18 5.11 -10.46 5.30
N LYS A 19 3.86 -10.81 5.57
CA LYS A 19 2.83 -10.96 4.54
C LYS A 19 2.17 -9.62 4.24
N ILE A 20 2.10 -9.28 2.96
CA ILE A 20 1.41 -8.09 2.46
C ILE A 20 0.39 -8.56 1.43
N ILE A 21 -0.87 -8.17 1.63
CA ILE A 21 -1.92 -8.36 0.64
C ILE A 21 -2.11 -7.03 -0.08
N ILE A 22 -2.04 -7.03 -1.40
CA ILE A 22 -2.16 -5.85 -2.26
C ILE A 22 -3.43 -6.01 -3.09
N ASP A 23 -4.20 -4.93 -3.19
CA ASP A 23 -5.36 -4.88 -4.08
C ASP A 23 -4.94 -5.07 -5.54
N ILE A 24 -5.73 -5.80 -6.32
CA ILE A 24 -5.43 -6.09 -7.72
C ILE A 24 -5.38 -4.82 -8.58
N HIS A 25 -6.12 -3.76 -8.22
CA HIS A 25 -6.12 -2.51 -8.97
C HIS A 25 -4.85 -1.69 -8.73
N GLU A 26 -4.15 -1.93 -7.61
CA GLU A 26 -2.89 -1.27 -7.27
C GLU A 26 -1.67 -1.97 -7.92
N LYS A 27 -1.86 -3.15 -8.53
CA LYS A 27 -0.79 -3.94 -9.16
C LYS A 27 0.07 -3.15 -10.16
N ASN A 28 -0.52 -2.19 -10.85
CA ASN A 28 0.14 -1.42 -11.90
C ASN A 28 0.90 -0.20 -11.37
N SER A 29 0.86 0.09 -10.06
CA SER A 29 1.71 1.12 -9.48
C SER A 29 3.15 0.63 -9.33
N LEU A 30 4.10 1.56 -9.17
CA LEU A 30 5.50 1.21 -8.96
C LEU A 30 5.75 0.58 -7.59
N VAL A 31 4.84 0.77 -6.63
CA VAL A 31 5.04 0.33 -5.23
C VAL A 31 5.08 -1.20 -5.11
N PRO A 32 4.13 -1.99 -5.67
CA PRO A 32 4.24 -3.44 -5.65
C PRO A 32 5.51 -3.97 -6.33
N ALA A 33 5.97 -3.32 -7.40
CA ALA A 33 7.20 -3.72 -8.10
C ALA A 33 8.43 -3.63 -7.18
N GLU A 34 8.54 -2.55 -6.39
CA GLU A 34 9.60 -2.39 -5.40
C GLU A 34 9.49 -3.41 -4.25
N LEU A 35 8.27 -3.69 -3.79
CA LEU A 35 8.03 -4.62 -2.68
C LEU A 35 8.35 -6.08 -3.03
N ILE A 36 8.07 -6.50 -4.27
CA ILE A 36 8.30 -7.88 -4.73
C ILE A 36 9.77 -8.28 -4.67
N ASN A 37 10.69 -7.32 -4.83
CA ASN A 37 12.13 -7.57 -4.81
C ASN A 37 12.68 -7.87 -3.40
N ASN A 38 11.88 -7.68 -2.33
CA ASN A 38 12.33 -7.90 -0.96
C ASN A 38 12.15 -9.38 -0.53
N PRO A 39 13.25 -10.12 -0.28
CA PRO A 39 13.19 -11.55 0.05
C PRO A 39 12.51 -11.86 1.40
N ASN A 40 12.33 -10.84 2.26
CA ASN A 40 11.68 -11.00 3.56
C ASN A 40 10.17 -10.73 3.50
N LEU A 41 9.60 -10.42 2.33
CA LEU A 41 8.18 -10.18 2.14
C LEU A 41 7.50 -11.33 1.39
N GLU A 42 6.25 -11.62 1.75
CA GLU A 42 5.34 -12.47 0.99
C GLU A 42 4.23 -11.60 0.44
N ILE A 43 4.25 -11.35 -0.88
CA ILE A 43 3.27 -10.50 -1.56
C ILE A 43 2.14 -11.36 -2.12
N ILE A 44 0.89 -10.99 -1.84
CA ILE A 44 -0.29 -11.64 -2.39
C ILE A 44 -1.21 -10.60 -3.01
N PHE A 45 -1.56 -10.77 -4.28
CA PHE A 45 -2.59 -9.96 -4.93
C PHE A 45 -3.98 -10.56 -4.70
N LYS A 46 -4.91 -9.77 -4.17
CA LYS A 46 -6.31 -10.16 -3.97
C LYS A 46 -7.22 -8.95 -4.15
N HIS A 47 -8.48 -9.16 -4.48
CA HIS A 47 -9.47 -8.08 -4.42
C HIS A 47 -9.75 -7.74 -2.95
N LEU A 48 -9.42 -6.51 -2.54
CA LEU A 48 -9.76 -5.96 -1.24
C LEU A 48 -11.10 -5.20 -1.35
N LEU A 49 -11.95 -5.35 -0.33
CA LEU A 49 -13.21 -4.60 -0.29
C LEU A 49 -12.99 -3.12 0.06
N VAL A 50 -11.90 -2.81 0.78
CA VAL A 50 -11.52 -1.47 1.25
C VAL A 50 -10.00 -1.37 1.32
N GLY A 51 -9.43 -0.28 0.82
CA GLY A 51 -8.00 0.02 0.83
C GLY A 51 -7.20 -0.72 -0.24
N ASP A 52 -5.94 -0.30 -0.38
CA ASP A 52 -5.03 -0.78 -1.44
C ASP A 52 -4.03 -1.81 -0.91
N TYR A 53 -3.72 -1.76 0.40
CA TYR A 53 -2.84 -2.73 1.05
C TYR A 53 -3.40 -3.17 2.40
N LEU A 54 -3.15 -4.44 2.75
CA LEU A 54 -3.40 -5.02 4.06
C LEU A 54 -2.11 -5.62 4.61
N ILE A 55 -1.63 -5.05 5.71
CA ILE A 55 -0.37 -5.44 6.37
C ILE A 55 -0.64 -5.58 7.86
N ASN A 56 -0.37 -6.75 8.44
CA ASN A 56 -0.54 -7.00 9.89
C ASN A 56 -1.89 -6.51 10.45
N ASN A 57 -2.99 -6.75 9.71
CA ASN A 57 -4.34 -6.32 10.06
C ASN A 57 -4.57 -4.79 10.04
N ILE A 58 -3.69 -4.04 9.38
CA ILE A 58 -3.80 -2.60 9.10
C ILE A 58 -4.13 -2.43 7.62
N ILE A 59 -5.21 -1.72 7.32
CA ILE A 59 -5.56 -1.32 5.95
C ILE A 59 -4.86 0.00 5.62
N ILE A 60 -4.19 0.05 4.48
CA ILE A 60 -3.58 1.27 3.95
C ILE A 60 -4.31 1.65 2.66
N GLU A 61 -4.83 2.86 2.61
CA GLU A 61 -5.27 3.51 1.38
C GLU A 61 -4.13 4.41 0.90
N ARG A 62 -3.60 4.15 -0.29
CA ARG A 62 -2.58 4.99 -0.95
C ARG A 62 -3.29 5.98 -1.86
N LYS A 63 -2.88 7.24 -1.80
CA LYS A 63 -3.46 8.28 -2.66
C LYS A 63 -2.42 9.26 -3.11
N GLU A 64 -2.17 9.31 -4.42
CA GLU A 64 -1.31 10.34 -5.00
C GLU A 64 -1.94 11.72 -4.84
N ILE A 65 -1.14 12.76 -4.65
CA ILE A 65 -1.61 14.12 -4.33
C ILE A 65 -2.58 14.68 -5.38
N ASN A 66 -2.37 14.35 -6.66
CA ASN A 66 -3.25 14.76 -7.75
C ASN A 66 -4.61 14.03 -7.70
N ASP A 67 -4.62 12.76 -7.28
CA ASP A 67 -5.83 11.96 -7.11
C ASP A 67 -6.57 12.34 -5.83
N PHE A 68 -5.84 12.66 -4.77
CA PHE A 68 -6.40 13.23 -3.55
C PHE A 68 -7.15 14.52 -3.88
N TYR A 69 -6.48 15.47 -4.56
CA TYR A 69 -7.12 16.71 -5.02
C TYR A 69 -8.34 16.45 -5.90
N SER A 70 -8.22 15.57 -6.90
CA SER A 70 -9.34 15.26 -7.80
C SER A 70 -10.52 14.62 -7.04
N SER A 71 -10.24 13.84 -5.98
CA SER A 71 -11.26 13.25 -5.11
C SER A 71 -11.93 14.25 -4.16
N LEU A 72 -11.21 15.30 -3.75
CA LEU A 72 -11.78 16.41 -2.97
C LEU A 72 -12.81 17.19 -3.81
N ILE A 73 -12.41 17.61 -5.01
CA ILE A 73 -13.27 18.43 -5.90
C ILE A 73 -14.52 17.66 -6.31
N SER A 74 -14.39 16.37 -6.61
CA SER A 74 -15.51 15.50 -6.99
C SER A 74 -16.35 14.99 -5.81
N LYS A 75 -16.00 15.35 -4.56
CA LYS A 75 -16.61 14.82 -3.32
C LYS A 75 -16.55 13.28 -3.19
N ARG A 76 -15.74 12.60 -4.01
CA ARG A 76 -15.56 11.14 -3.95
C ARG A 76 -14.83 10.71 -2.69
N LEU A 77 -13.97 11.57 -2.15
CA LEU A 77 -13.15 11.28 -0.97
C LEU A 77 -14.02 10.94 0.25
N ASP A 78 -15.16 11.61 0.45
CA ASP A 78 -16.02 11.39 1.62
C ASP A 78 -16.57 9.95 1.66
N LYS A 79 -16.92 9.37 0.51
CA LYS A 79 -17.35 7.96 0.41
C LYS A 79 -16.23 7.00 0.77
N GLN A 80 -15.00 7.27 0.34
CA GLN A 80 -13.82 6.46 0.69
C GLN A 80 -13.57 6.51 2.20
N ILE A 81 -13.61 7.71 2.81
CA ILE A 81 -13.45 7.91 4.25
C ILE A 81 -14.53 7.17 5.04
N ILE A 82 -15.79 7.18 4.61
CA ILE A 82 -16.88 6.46 5.29
C ILE A 82 -16.62 4.96 5.32
N ASN A 83 -16.17 4.37 4.20
CA ASN A 83 -15.86 2.94 4.15
C ASN A 83 -14.63 2.61 5.01
N LEU A 84 -13.59 3.45 4.94
CA LEU A 84 -12.41 3.31 5.78
C LEU A 84 -12.75 3.44 7.27
N LYS A 85 -13.63 4.36 7.69
CA LYS A 85 -14.04 4.55 9.10
C LYS A 85 -14.54 3.26 9.77
N LYS A 86 -15.14 2.34 9.01
CA LYS A 86 -15.62 1.04 9.50
C LYS A 86 -14.48 0.08 9.90
N ILE A 87 -13.26 0.33 9.41
CA ILE A 87 -12.07 -0.46 9.71
C ILE A 87 -11.40 0.08 10.98
N LYS A 88 -11.05 -0.81 11.91
CA LYS A 88 -10.42 -0.46 13.19
C LYS A 88 -9.01 0.11 12.98
N ASN A 89 -8.13 -0.67 12.36
CA ASN A 89 -6.73 -0.31 12.14
C ASN A 89 -6.54 0.11 10.68
N LYS A 90 -6.30 1.40 10.45
CA LYS A 90 -6.18 1.96 9.11
C LYS A 90 -5.26 3.15 9.04
N LEU A 91 -4.70 3.37 7.85
CA LEU A 91 -3.88 4.52 7.51
C LEU A 91 -4.21 4.99 6.10
N ILE A 92 -4.18 6.30 5.88
CA ILE A 92 -4.21 6.89 4.54
C ILE A 92 -2.82 7.45 4.29
N LEU A 93 -2.17 6.98 3.22
CA LEU A 93 -0.87 7.44 2.77
C LEU A 93 -1.07 8.40 1.59
N ILE A 94 -0.87 9.69 1.82
CA ILE A 94 -0.90 10.68 0.74
C ILE A 94 0.52 10.85 0.20
N GLU A 95 0.71 10.56 -1.08
CA GLU A 95 2.02 10.59 -1.73
C GLU A 95 2.17 11.82 -2.64
N GLY A 96 3.31 12.50 -2.52
CA GLY A 96 3.68 13.65 -3.33
C GLY A 96 3.51 14.98 -2.61
N GLU A 97 3.96 16.05 -3.27
CA GLU A 97 3.97 17.40 -2.70
C GLU A 97 2.83 18.25 -3.26
N ILE A 98 2.27 19.16 -2.45
CA ILE A 98 1.20 20.09 -2.85
C ILE A 98 1.62 20.92 -4.07
N LYS A 99 2.91 21.29 -4.16
CA LYS A 99 3.47 22.04 -5.29
C LYS A 99 3.37 21.28 -6.64
N ASN A 100 3.24 19.95 -6.59
CA ASN A 100 3.15 19.10 -7.78
C ASN A 100 1.71 18.99 -8.33
N ILE A 101 0.76 19.69 -7.71
CA ILE A 101 -0.62 19.69 -8.18
C ILE A 101 -0.70 20.48 -9.48
N LYS A 102 -1.12 19.80 -10.55
CA LYS A 102 -1.10 20.33 -11.92
C LYS A 102 -2.06 21.51 -12.16
N ARG A 103 -2.87 21.88 -11.17
CA ARG A 103 -3.89 22.94 -11.25
C ARG A 103 -3.54 24.06 -10.27
N LYS A 104 -3.82 25.31 -10.64
CA LYS A 104 -3.80 26.42 -9.68
C LYS A 104 -4.87 26.16 -8.63
N ILE A 105 -4.45 26.01 -7.38
CA ILE A 105 -5.32 25.68 -6.26
C ILE A 105 -5.01 26.57 -5.07
N ASN A 106 -6.03 26.81 -4.24
CA ASN A 106 -5.79 27.31 -2.90
C ASN A 106 -5.34 26.12 -2.02
N PRO A 107 -4.11 26.12 -1.48
CA PRO A 107 -3.60 25.00 -0.68
C PRO A 107 -4.43 24.76 0.59
N ASN A 108 -5.18 25.76 1.07
CA ASN A 108 -6.07 25.61 2.23
C ASN A 108 -7.18 24.59 2.01
N ILE A 109 -7.55 24.29 0.76
CA ILE A 109 -8.53 23.24 0.43
C ILE A 109 -8.01 21.85 0.85
N ILE A 110 -6.69 21.65 0.78
CA ILE A 110 -6.02 20.41 1.17
C ILE A 110 -5.85 20.40 2.68
N TYR A 111 -5.32 21.48 3.26
CA TYR A 111 -5.08 21.58 4.71
C TYR A 111 -6.36 21.47 5.54
N GLY A 112 -7.51 21.94 5.04
CA GLY A 112 -8.78 21.80 5.76
C GLY A 112 -9.35 20.37 5.76
N LYS A 113 -8.73 19.42 5.04
CA LYS A 113 -9.23 18.03 4.91
C LYS A 113 -8.25 16.97 5.44
N ILE A 114 -7.02 17.35 5.74
CA ILE A 114 -6.04 16.51 6.46
C ILE A 114 -6.27 16.74 7.96
#